data_AF-A0A3Q0KLY3-F1
#
_entry.id   AF-A0A3Q0KLY3-F1
#
_cell.length_a   1.000
_cell.length_b   1.000
_cell.length_c   1.000
_cell.angle_alpha   90.00
_cell.angle_beta   90.00
_cell.angle_gamma   90.00
#
_symmetry.space_group_name_H-M   'P 1'
#
loop_
_entity.id
_entity.type
_entity.pdbx_description
1 polymer ?
#
loop_
_entity_poly.entity_id
_entity_poly.type
_entity_poly.pdbx_seq_one_letter_code
_entity_poly.pdbx_strand_id
1 'polypeptide(L)'
;MSRVCIYSKRYLFYDVFYGEGFNLRRDVYIRVANTVRLLRDPSQIPDFALHNINVKNLTGDDWILVLPPWGPLPHWFNDRSYERYTNHSYFNNWSGIPWSMFFDLNSLSLFIPVMDLIEFQRSNVLDSQQSLLNRSSNHLLTVDLALQLVRGDFNRQLEQYSNDNDRKVDFCPFELRKSYRLNDSTLSSSSSSSFSRPMELFEGNSFNLQNGILPMTASAYDCITGDLEPIHLAPFLIQLIQNSKKPITTLYLGSAQSIIHGHWSEWSQEYWTVRRSITIANHLRDIGDNYRETYLHSNDISDRTVSPSIVEHLGPGSNWLRSQWPLSPALGGPYVAVHWRRGDFVTTSTSATTTTTTVTTTSRSPNSVLAAQQILNAVKIFNQYEDHYIDTIYLATDADKKELENLKSLLYPLQIFHFEPTEFEWISYGPGGSAIIDQWICAHARYFIGTSSSTFTFRIIEERSIMGFLSNTTLNNLCPNGPIHLYQPYHYYTDSSTCQSLTEWPVIYEKQYTISSSSSPMTNDKLHLNKYMKDEL
;
A
#
# COMPACT_ATOMS: atom_id res chain seq x y z
N MET A 1 11.85 16.06 42.27
CA MET A 1 11.50 14.64 42.07
C MET A 1 11.03 14.48 40.63
N SER A 2 11.90 14.02 39.74
CA SER A 2 11.58 13.67 38.36
C SER A 2 10.62 12.48 38.38
N ARG A 3 9.38 12.68 37.91
CA ARG A 3 8.47 11.56 37.67
C ARG A 3 9.05 10.75 36.51
N VAL A 4 9.63 9.60 36.85
CA VAL A 4 9.87 8.52 35.89
C VAL A 4 8.49 8.12 35.37
N CYS A 5 8.13 8.56 34.17
CA CYS A 5 6.94 8.08 33.50
C CYS A 5 7.18 6.61 33.18
N ILE A 6 6.46 5.72 33.87
CA ILE A 6 6.33 4.33 33.48
C ILE A 6 5.72 4.35 32.07
N TYR A 7 6.46 3.87 31.08
CA TYR A 7 6.02 3.80 29.68
C TYR A 7 4.70 3.01 29.60
N SER A 8 3.56 3.70 29.56
CA SER A 8 2.30 3.05 29.26
C SER A 8 2.26 2.80 27.77
N LYS A 9 2.05 1.54 27.37
CA LYS A 9 1.82 1.19 25.96
C LYS A 9 0.67 2.04 25.41
N ARG A 10 0.85 2.57 24.21
CA ARG A 10 -0.23 3.23 23.46
C ARG A 10 -0.46 2.50 22.15
N TYR A 11 -1.68 2.55 21.66
CA TYR A 11 -2.07 1.86 20.43
C TYR A 11 -2.64 2.88 19.44
N LEU A 12 -2.08 2.89 18.24
CA LEU A 12 -2.61 3.66 17.12
C LEU A 12 -3.33 2.72 16.17
N PHE A 13 -4.59 3.02 15.90
CA PHE A 13 -5.42 2.38 14.89
C PHE A 13 -5.61 3.36 13.75
N TYR A 14 -5.85 2.85 12.55
CA TYR A 14 -6.28 3.68 11.44
C TYR A 14 -7.18 2.88 10.52
N ASP A 15 -7.93 3.58 9.68
CA ASP A 15 -8.56 2.97 8.52
C ASP A 15 -8.57 3.93 7.34
N VAL A 16 -8.71 3.35 6.16
CA VAL A 16 -8.77 4.04 4.88
C VAL A 16 -10.20 3.96 4.36
N PHE A 17 -10.65 5.00 3.66
CA PHE A 17 -11.96 5.02 3.01
C PHE A 17 -12.22 3.70 2.25
N TYR A 18 -13.42 3.13 2.43
CA TYR A 18 -13.76 1.80 1.91
C TYR A 18 -13.61 1.69 0.39
N GLY A 19 -13.76 2.81 -0.34
CA GLY A 19 -13.56 2.88 -1.80
C GLY A 19 -12.10 2.82 -2.27
N GLU A 20 -11.12 2.74 -1.36
CA GLU A 20 -9.70 2.62 -1.71
C GLU A 20 -9.23 1.16 -1.78
N GLY A 21 -8.55 0.83 -2.88
CA GLY A 21 -8.05 -0.51 -3.17
C GLY A 21 -6.78 -0.91 -2.40
N PHE A 22 -6.43 -2.19 -2.51
CA PHE A 22 -5.35 -2.85 -1.77
C PHE A 22 -4.00 -2.12 -1.83
N ASN A 23 -3.58 -1.72 -3.03
CA ASN A 23 -2.25 -1.13 -3.23
C ASN A 23 -2.15 0.33 -2.76
N LEU A 24 -3.25 1.10 -2.76
CA LEU A 24 -3.23 2.42 -2.13
C LEU A 24 -3.17 2.29 -0.61
N ARG A 25 -3.89 1.33 -0.02
CA ARG A 25 -3.83 1.07 1.43
C ARG A 25 -2.41 0.72 1.92
N ARG A 26 -1.62 0.00 1.11
CA ARG A 26 -0.18 -0.24 1.37
C ARG A 26 0.64 1.05 1.39
N ASP A 27 0.32 2.00 0.50
CA ASP A 27 0.96 3.31 0.49
C ASP A 27 0.56 4.16 1.71
N VAL A 28 -0.71 4.09 2.12
CA VAL A 28 -1.19 4.75 3.35
C VAL A 28 -0.49 4.19 4.59
N TYR A 29 -0.23 2.88 4.65
CA TYR A 29 0.56 2.29 5.73
C TYR A 29 1.92 2.97 5.89
N ILE A 30 2.63 3.30 4.80
CA ILE A 30 3.91 4.00 4.87
C ILE A 30 3.78 5.34 5.61
N ARG A 31 2.72 6.09 5.30
CA ARG A 31 2.42 7.40 5.90
C ARG A 31 2.10 7.27 7.39
N VAL A 32 1.27 6.29 7.75
CA VAL A 32 0.88 6.04 9.15
C VAL A 32 2.06 5.51 9.96
N ALA A 33 2.85 4.59 9.41
CA ALA A 33 4.01 4.02 10.07
C ALA A 33 5.07 5.10 10.36
N ASN A 34 5.30 6.02 9.43
CA ASN A 34 6.15 7.19 9.65
C ASN A 34 5.60 8.14 10.73
N THR A 35 4.27 8.28 10.83
CA THR A 35 3.64 9.02 11.95
C THR A 35 3.95 8.33 13.28
N VAL A 36 3.79 7.00 13.36
CA VAL A 36 4.11 6.22 14.58
C VAL A 36 5.58 6.32 14.94
N ARG A 37 6.50 6.28 13.97
CA ARG A 37 7.93 6.50 14.22
C ARG A 37 8.18 7.83 14.95
N LEU A 38 7.55 8.91 14.52
CA LEU A 38 7.69 10.23 15.16
C LEU A 38 7.04 10.30 16.55
N LEU A 39 5.95 9.57 16.77
CA LEU A 39 5.33 9.46 18.09
C LEU A 39 6.23 8.70 19.08
N ARG A 40 6.99 7.70 18.60
CA ARG A 40 7.97 6.93 19.38
C ARG A 40 9.28 7.66 19.60
N ASP A 41 9.66 8.53 18.66
CA ASP A 41 10.88 9.33 18.76
C ASP A 41 10.62 10.77 18.28
N PRO A 42 10.05 11.63 19.15
CA PRO A 42 9.79 13.03 18.83
C PRO A 42 11.05 13.85 18.50
N SER A 43 12.26 13.32 18.78
CA SER A 43 13.51 13.99 18.44
C SER A 43 13.75 14.04 16.92
N GLN A 44 13.12 13.15 16.15
CA GLN A 44 13.19 13.11 14.69
C GLN A 44 12.31 14.17 14.00
N ILE A 45 11.46 14.91 14.73
CA ILE A 45 10.61 15.97 14.16
C ILE A 45 11.51 17.17 13.77
N PRO A 46 11.49 17.64 12.51
CA PRO A 46 12.23 18.84 12.11
C PRO A 46 11.78 20.09 12.87
N ASP A 47 12.70 21.01 13.18
CA ASP A 47 12.39 22.21 13.98
C ASP A 47 11.26 23.06 13.36
N PHE A 48 11.26 23.21 12.04
CA PHE A 48 10.24 23.98 11.33
C PHE A 48 8.83 23.36 11.41
N ALA A 49 8.74 22.06 11.72
CA ALA A 49 7.46 21.34 11.81
C ALA A 49 6.88 21.35 13.23
N LEU A 50 7.62 21.86 14.22
CA LEU A 50 7.17 21.90 15.61
C LEU A 50 6.09 22.96 15.86
N HIS A 51 5.99 24.04 15.08
CA HIS A 51 4.96 25.07 15.28
C HIS A 51 4.87 25.62 16.71
N ASN A 52 6.03 25.88 17.34
CA ASN A 52 6.16 26.27 18.76
C ASN A 52 5.68 25.24 19.79
N ILE A 53 5.46 23.99 19.38
CA ILE A 53 5.12 22.87 20.24
C ILE A 53 6.41 22.31 20.86
N ASN A 54 6.53 22.35 22.19
CA ASN A 54 7.71 21.86 22.91
C ASN A 54 7.61 20.35 23.20
N VAL A 55 7.82 19.52 22.17
CA VAL A 55 7.71 18.05 22.28
C VAL A 55 9.02 17.27 22.13
N LYS A 56 10.12 17.91 21.71
CA LYS A 56 11.41 17.22 21.48
C LYS A 56 12.03 16.62 22.73
N ASN A 57 11.77 17.21 23.89
CA ASN A 57 12.29 16.72 25.18
C ASN A 57 11.45 15.56 25.76
N LEU A 58 10.37 15.17 25.07
CA LEU A 58 9.54 14.07 25.52
C LEU A 58 10.18 12.76 25.09
N THR A 59 10.34 11.86 26.06
CA THR A 59 10.58 10.45 25.76
C THR A 59 9.34 9.91 25.06
N GLY A 60 9.49 9.36 23.86
CA GLY A 60 8.35 8.81 23.14
C GLY A 60 7.69 7.68 23.92
N ASP A 61 6.36 7.62 23.83
CA ASP A 61 5.60 6.52 24.40
C ASP A 61 5.84 5.25 23.58
N ASP A 62 5.60 4.09 24.19
CA ASP A 62 5.70 2.81 23.51
C ASP A 62 4.46 2.58 22.62
N TRP A 63 4.42 3.31 21.49
CA TRP A 63 3.37 3.22 20.50
C TRP A 63 3.47 1.94 19.68
N ILE A 64 2.36 1.21 19.60
CA ILE A 64 2.16 0.03 18.77
C ILE A 64 1.13 0.39 17.70
N LEU A 65 1.46 0.12 16.44
CA LEU A 65 0.52 0.28 15.33
C LEU A 65 -0.33 -0.97 15.21
N VAL A 66 -1.63 -0.84 15.46
CA VAL A 66 -2.60 -1.92 15.24
C VAL A 66 -3.05 -1.87 13.78
N LEU A 67 -2.71 -2.92 13.04
CA LEU A 67 -2.92 -3.00 11.60
C LEU A 67 -4.41 -3.19 11.29
N PRO A 68 -5.00 -2.38 10.38
CA PRO A 68 -6.40 -2.51 10.00
C PRO A 68 -6.62 -3.85 9.33
N PRO A 69 -7.68 -4.59 9.69
CA PRO A 69 -8.01 -5.79 8.97
C PRO A 69 -8.27 -5.47 7.50
N TRP A 70 -7.86 -6.37 6.62
CA TRP A 70 -8.32 -6.31 5.24
C TRP A 70 -9.76 -6.80 5.21
N GLY A 71 -10.63 -5.99 4.65
CA GLY A 71 -12.04 -6.31 4.46
C GLY A 71 -12.42 -6.05 3.02
N PRO A 72 -13.63 -6.42 2.60
CA PRO A 72 -13.94 -6.54 1.19
C PRO A 72 -13.58 -5.25 0.45
N LEU A 73 -12.52 -5.32 -0.35
CA LEU A 73 -11.99 -4.15 -1.03
C LEU A 73 -12.66 -3.99 -2.40
N PRO A 74 -12.69 -2.75 -2.91
CA PRO A 74 -12.97 -2.53 -4.32
C PRO A 74 -12.08 -3.43 -5.20
N HIS A 75 -12.66 -3.92 -6.29
CA HIS A 75 -12.05 -4.80 -7.28
C HIS A 75 -11.87 -6.27 -6.88
N TRP A 76 -11.81 -6.61 -5.58
CA TRP A 76 -11.70 -8.01 -5.14
C TRP A 76 -12.80 -8.93 -5.67
N PHE A 77 -13.98 -8.35 -5.94
CA PHE A 77 -15.15 -9.07 -6.45
C PHE A 77 -15.60 -8.57 -7.83
N ASN A 78 -14.98 -7.51 -8.35
CA ASN A 78 -15.23 -7.03 -9.72
C ASN A 78 -14.21 -7.57 -10.72
N ASP A 79 -13.19 -8.29 -10.25
CA ASP A 79 -12.32 -9.06 -11.12
C ASP A 79 -13.14 -10.19 -11.75
N ARG A 80 -13.55 -9.96 -12.99
CA ARG A 80 -14.44 -10.84 -13.74
C ARG A 80 -13.80 -12.19 -14.10
N SER A 81 -12.49 -12.32 -13.90
CA SER A 81 -11.80 -13.61 -14.05
C SER A 81 -12.23 -14.63 -12.98
N TYR A 82 -12.66 -14.17 -11.80
CA TYR A 82 -13.06 -15.02 -10.67
C TYR A 82 -14.56 -15.13 -10.44
N GLU A 83 -15.41 -14.70 -11.38
CA GLU A 83 -16.88 -14.86 -11.29
C GLU A 83 -17.32 -16.30 -10.92
N ARG A 84 -16.48 -17.30 -11.22
CA ARG A 84 -16.72 -18.70 -10.86
C ARG A 84 -16.66 -18.97 -9.34
N TYR A 85 -15.95 -18.16 -8.56
CA TYR A 85 -15.76 -18.34 -7.12
C TYR A 85 -16.54 -17.30 -6.29
N THR A 86 -16.98 -16.21 -6.92
CA THR A 86 -17.62 -15.08 -6.24
C THR A 86 -19.15 -15.13 -6.32
N ASN A 87 -19.77 -16.15 -5.73
CA ASN A 87 -21.16 -15.99 -5.32
C ASN A 87 -21.22 -14.86 -4.27
N HIS A 88 -22.21 -13.96 -4.33
CA HIS A 88 -22.30 -12.80 -3.41
C HIS A 88 -22.22 -13.18 -1.92
N SER A 89 -22.45 -14.45 -1.56
CA SER A 89 -22.25 -14.99 -0.22
C SER A 89 -20.81 -14.92 0.29
N TYR A 90 -19.79 -14.88 -0.57
CA TYR A 90 -18.38 -14.86 -0.15
C TYR A 90 -17.87 -13.47 0.24
N PHE A 91 -18.58 -12.39 -0.11
CA PHE A 91 -18.16 -11.03 0.22
C PHE A 91 -17.88 -10.86 1.72
N ASN A 92 -18.76 -11.41 2.55
CA ASN A 92 -18.64 -11.37 4.01
C ASN A 92 -17.50 -12.25 4.54
N ASN A 93 -17.09 -13.29 3.80
CA ASN A 93 -16.00 -14.19 4.19
C ASN A 93 -14.64 -13.50 4.08
N TRP A 94 -14.53 -12.47 3.24
CA TRP A 94 -13.31 -11.68 3.05
C TRP A 94 -13.34 -10.36 3.85
N SER A 95 -13.98 -10.39 5.02
CA SER A 95 -13.92 -9.33 6.04
C SER A 95 -13.01 -9.76 7.19
N GLY A 96 -12.20 -8.85 7.73
CA GLY A 96 -11.45 -9.16 8.95
C GLY A 96 -10.13 -9.93 8.74
N ILE A 97 -9.57 -9.92 7.54
CA ILE A 97 -8.36 -10.70 7.20
C ILE A 97 -7.13 -10.02 7.83
N PRO A 98 -6.25 -10.77 8.52
CA PRO A 98 -5.04 -10.22 9.12
C PRO A 98 -3.97 -9.86 8.08
N TRP A 99 -3.07 -8.93 8.42
CA TRP A 99 -1.91 -8.58 7.59
C TRP A 99 -0.90 -9.70 7.45
N SER A 100 -0.78 -10.56 8.46
CA SER A 100 0.06 -11.78 8.42
C SER A 100 -0.31 -12.73 7.27
N MET A 101 -1.51 -12.58 6.69
CA MET A 101 -1.92 -13.30 5.48
C MET A 101 -1.15 -12.87 4.23
N PHE A 102 -0.67 -11.63 4.19
CA PHE A 102 -0.12 -11.01 2.98
C PHE A 102 1.33 -10.55 3.16
N PHE A 103 1.72 -10.17 4.37
CA PHE A 103 3.02 -9.58 4.68
C PHE A 103 3.67 -10.24 5.90
N ASP A 104 5.00 -10.24 5.95
CA ASP A 104 5.75 -10.74 7.11
C ASP A 104 5.73 -9.69 8.25
N LEU A 105 4.99 -9.99 9.31
CA LEU A 105 4.89 -9.08 10.47
C LEU A 105 6.21 -8.95 11.24
N ASN A 106 7.12 -9.93 11.18
CA ASN A 106 8.44 -9.79 11.81
C ASN A 106 9.24 -8.70 11.09
N SER A 107 9.15 -8.67 9.76
CA SER A 107 9.78 -7.66 8.92
C SER A 107 9.26 -6.25 9.25
N LEU A 108 7.94 -6.07 9.33
CA LEU A 108 7.32 -4.79 9.70
C LEU A 108 7.72 -4.36 11.13
N SER A 109 7.74 -5.31 12.07
CA SER A 109 8.04 -5.08 13.49
C SER A 109 9.46 -4.59 13.75
N LEU A 110 10.40 -4.84 12.84
CA LEU A 110 11.78 -4.31 12.92
C LEU A 110 11.86 -2.81 12.64
N PHE A 111 10.85 -2.21 11.99
CA PHE A 111 10.77 -0.76 11.81
C PHE A 111 10.05 -0.09 12.99
N ILE A 112 8.79 -0.48 13.23
CA ILE A 112 7.96 -0.05 14.36
C ILE A 112 7.19 -1.26 14.90
N PRO A 113 6.86 -1.34 16.19
CA PRO A 113 6.01 -2.41 16.71
C PRO A 113 4.64 -2.39 16.02
N VAL A 114 4.29 -3.48 15.35
CA VAL A 114 2.99 -3.69 14.72
C VAL A 114 2.30 -4.92 15.32
N MET A 115 0.97 -4.97 15.24
CA MET A 115 0.22 -6.17 15.53
C MET A 115 -1.09 -6.20 14.75
N ASP A 116 -1.61 -7.39 14.46
CA ASP A 116 -2.93 -7.54 13.84
C ASP A 116 -4.04 -7.11 14.82
N LEU A 117 -5.16 -6.57 14.29
CA LEU A 117 -6.30 -6.17 15.12
C LEU A 117 -6.84 -7.31 15.99
N ILE A 118 -6.92 -8.53 15.44
CA ILE A 118 -7.39 -9.70 16.17
C ILE A 118 -6.47 -10.07 17.35
N GLU A 119 -5.16 -9.84 17.21
CA GLU A 119 -4.20 -10.06 18.29
C GLU A 119 -4.40 -9.03 19.41
N PHE A 120 -4.58 -7.75 19.05
CA PHE A 120 -4.88 -6.69 20.01
C PHE A 120 -6.18 -6.98 20.78
N GLN A 121 -7.23 -7.44 20.09
CA GLN A 121 -8.49 -7.78 20.76
C GLN A 121 -8.31 -8.98 21.70
N ARG A 122 -7.56 -10.00 21.30
CA ARG A 122 -7.29 -11.18 22.14
C ARG A 122 -6.50 -10.81 23.40
N SER A 123 -5.46 -9.99 23.30
CA SER A 123 -4.66 -9.58 24.48
C SER A 123 -5.51 -8.81 25.50
N ASN A 124 -6.36 -7.88 25.05
CA ASN A 124 -7.25 -7.12 25.94
C ASN A 124 -8.40 -7.97 26.52
N VAL A 125 -8.91 -8.95 25.76
CA VAL A 125 -9.89 -9.91 26.29
C VAL A 125 -9.24 -10.81 27.34
N LEU A 126 -8.01 -11.27 27.14
CA LEU A 126 -7.31 -12.11 28.12
C LEU A 126 -6.94 -11.34 29.40
N ASP A 127 -6.49 -10.09 29.28
CA ASP A 127 -6.23 -9.22 30.44
C ASP A 127 -7.50 -8.92 31.22
N SER A 128 -8.65 -8.80 30.52
CA SER A 128 -9.94 -8.70 31.19
C SER A 128 -10.43 -10.05 31.72
N GLN A 129 -10.08 -11.19 31.13
CA GLN A 129 -10.58 -12.51 31.56
C GLN A 129 -10.13 -12.94 32.96
N GLN A 130 -9.01 -12.41 33.45
CA GLN A 130 -8.65 -12.52 34.88
C GLN A 130 -9.63 -11.77 35.81
N SER A 131 -10.48 -10.89 35.27
CA SER A 131 -11.57 -10.18 35.98
C SER A 131 -12.99 -10.62 35.57
N LEU A 132 -13.16 -11.54 34.60
CA LEU A 132 -14.44 -11.79 33.90
C LEU A 132 -15.34 -12.89 34.47
N LEU A 133 -15.15 -13.38 35.70
CA LEU A 133 -16.18 -14.21 36.35
C LEU A 133 -17.53 -13.47 36.57
N ASN A 134 -17.59 -12.16 36.34
CA ASN A 134 -18.74 -11.31 36.68
C ASN A 134 -19.28 -10.38 35.57
N ARG A 135 -18.85 -10.49 34.30
CA ARG A 135 -19.40 -9.60 33.25
C ARG A 135 -20.15 -10.36 32.17
N SER A 136 -21.46 -10.12 32.16
CA SER A 136 -22.37 -10.47 31.08
C SER A 136 -21.88 -9.95 29.72
N SER A 137 -21.93 -10.84 28.73
CA SER A 137 -21.79 -10.65 27.29
C SER A 137 -22.30 -9.29 26.78
N ASN A 138 -21.38 -8.41 26.34
CA ASN A 138 -21.52 -7.29 25.37
C ASN A 138 -20.56 -6.11 25.61
N HIS A 139 -19.36 -6.34 26.15
CA HIS A 139 -18.35 -5.27 26.15
C HIS A 139 -17.75 -5.12 24.75
N LEU A 140 -18.34 -4.21 23.96
CA LEU A 140 -17.70 -3.61 22.78
C LEU A 140 -16.34 -3.04 23.23
N LEU A 141 -15.28 -3.35 22.51
CA LEU A 141 -13.97 -2.77 22.81
C LEU A 141 -14.00 -1.28 22.44
N THR A 142 -13.64 -0.41 23.37
CA THR A 142 -13.76 1.05 23.22
C THR A 142 -12.39 1.71 23.13
N VAL A 143 -12.14 2.44 22.04
CA VAL A 143 -10.98 3.31 21.82
C VAL A 143 -11.16 4.64 22.57
N ASP A 144 -10.10 5.27 23.07
CA ASP A 144 -10.21 6.50 23.87
C ASP A 144 -10.61 7.71 23.00
N LEU A 145 -10.00 7.84 21.82
CA LEU A 145 -10.28 8.93 20.88
C LEU A 145 -10.25 8.43 19.43
N ALA A 146 -11.30 8.73 18.66
CA ALA A 146 -11.31 8.59 17.21
C ALA A 146 -11.30 9.98 16.54
N LEU A 147 -10.34 10.19 15.65
CA LEU A 147 -10.17 11.41 14.86
C LEU A 147 -10.52 11.11 13.41
N GLN A 148 -11.47 11.85 12.86
CA GLN A 148 -11.69 11.88 11.41
C GLN A 148 -10.68 12.84 10.79
N LEU A 149 -9.94 12.37 9.79
CA LEU A 149 -9.02 13.19 9.02
C LEU A 149 -9.77 13.78 7.81
N VAL A 150 -9.69 15.10 7.66
CA VAL A 150 -10.31 15.85 6.58
C VAL A 150 -9.20 16.53 5.79
N ARG A 151 -9.15 16.31 4.47
CA ARG A 151 -8.09 16.84 3.63
C ARG A 151 -8.33 18.33 3.31
N GLY A 152 -7.32 19.17 3.55
CA GLY A 152 -7.24 20.58 3.10
C GLY A 152 -7.62 21.64 4.15
N ASP A 153 -7.16 22.87 3.95
CA ASP A 153 -7.53 24.06 4.75
C ASP A 153 -8.85 24.65 4.24
N PHE A 154 -9.95 24.45 4.97
CA PHE A 154 -11.26 24.97 4.55
C PHE A 154 -11.26 26.51 4.49
N ASN A 155 -11.21 27.10 3.29
CA ASN A 155 -11.35 28.55 3.12
C ASN A 155 -12.84 28.92 3.09
N ARG A 156 -13.32 29.47 4.21
CA ARG A 156 -14.72 29.95 4.37
C ARG A 156 -15.14 31.00 3.34
N GLN A 157 -14.21 31.77 2.76
CA GLN A 157 -14.57 32.84 1.82
C GLN A 157 -14.76 32.33 0.39
N LEU A 158 -14.17 31.18 0.04
CA LEU A 158 -14.18 30.64 -1.32
C LEU A 158 -14.97 29.32 -1.46
N GLU A 159 -15.48 28.75 -0.36
CA GLU A 159 -15.97 27.36 -0.31
C GLU A 159 -14.99 26.37 -0.96
N GLN A 160 -13.69 26.67 -0.87
CA GLN A 160 -12.61 25.92 -1.50
C GLN A 160 -11.46 25.74 -0.51
N TYR A 161 -10.65 24.71 -0.68
CA TYR A 161 -9.49 24.47 0.18
C TYR A 161 -8.28 25.30 -0.32
N SER A 162 -7.65 26.16 0.50
CA SER A 162 -6.54 27.04 0.07
C SER A 162 -5.22 26.77 0.82
N ASN A 163 -4.13 26.50 0.09
CA ASN A 163 -2.77 26.30 0.61
C ASN A 163 -2.12 27.61 1.12
N ASP A 164 -2.57 28.16 2.25
CA ASP A 164 -1.90 29.30 2.89
C ASP A 164 -0.69 28.84 3.71
N ASN A 165 0.36 29.67 3.77
CA ASN A 165 1.74 29.39 4.24
C ASN A 165 1.93 28.92 5.71
N ASP A 166 0.90 28.44 6.39
CA ASP A 166 0.97 27.95 7.77
C ASP A 166 0.74 26.42 7.79
N ARG A 167 1.74 25.66 7.32
CA ARG A 167 1.69 24.19 7.16
C ARG A 167 1.54 23.46 8.49
N LYS A 168 0.36 23.45 9.09
CA LYS A 168 0.08 22.84 10.41
C LYS A 168 -1.19 21.99 10.40
N VAL A 169 -1.39 21.24 11.47
CA VAL A 169 -2.63 20.49 11.72
C VAL A 169 -3.47 21.25 12.73
N ASP A 170 -4.76 21.39 12.43
CA ASP A 170 -5.74 22.01 13.30
C ASP A 170 -6.93 21.08 13.50
N PHE A 171 -7.74 21.37 14.52
CA PHE A 171 -9.10 20.81 14.55
C PHE A 171 -9.94 21.38 13.40
N CYS A 172 -10.90 20.60 12.92
CA CYS A 172 -11.85 21.10 11.93
C CYS A 172 -12.55 22.39 12.39
N PRO A 173 -13.04 23.20 11.43
CA PRO A 173 -13.93 24.32 11.72
C PRO A 173 -15.15 23.89 12.55
N PHE A 174 -15.62 24.78 13.43
CA PHE A 174 -16.67 24.50 14.41
C PHE A 174 -17.91 23.78 13.83
N GLU A 175 -18.39 24.21 12.65
CA GLU A 175 -19.58 23.61 12.00
C GLU A 175 -19.40 22.13 11.69
N LEU A 176 -18.24 21.76 11.13
CA LEU A 176 -17.92 20.36 10.82
C LEU A 176 -17.58 19.60 12.11
N ARG A 177 -16.85 20.22 13.02
CA ARG A 177 -16.46 19.60 14.29
C ARG A 177 -17.67 19.21 15.15
N LYS A 178 -18.77 19.97 15.06
CA LYS A 178 -20.02 19.69 15.78
C LYS A 178 -20.64 18.35 15.36
N SER A 179 -20.56 17.96 14.09
CA SER A 179 -21.09 16.66 13.65
C SER A 179 -20.28 15.49 14.21
N TYR A 180 -18.98 15.67 14.46
CA TYR A 180 -18.11 14.65 15.03
C TYR A 180 -18.18 14.56 16.56
N ARG A 181 -18.41 15.67 17.27
CA ARG A 181 -18.39 15.70 18.75
C ARG A 181 -19.69 15.36 19.45
N LEU A 182 -20.78 15.11 18.72
CA LEU A 182 -22.09 14.80 19.30
C LEU A 182 -22.06 13.41 19.96
N ASN A 183 -21.68 13.37 21.24
CA ASN A 183 -21.62 12.16 22.07
C ASN A 183 -22.67 12.16 23.19
N ASP A 184 -23.50 11.10 23.15
CA ASP A 184 -24.04 10.26 24.24
C ASP A 184 -24.87 10.84 25.40
N SER A 185 -24.91 12.15 25.66
CA SER A 185 -25.68 12.65 26.81
C SER A 185 -27.21 12.59 26.66
N THR A 186 -27.74 12.21 25.49
CA THR A 186 -29.17 11.89 25.29
C THR A 186 -29.45 10.40 25.12
N LEU A 187 -28.43 9.52 25.21
CA LEU A 187 -28.59 8.07 25.14
C LEU A 187 -28.93 7.48 26.51
N SER A 188 -30.05 7.94 27.07
CA SER A 188 -30.78 7.19 28.08
C SER A 188 -32.28 7.36 27.85
N SER A 189 -32.97 6.23 27.80
CA SER A 189 -34.42 6.05 27.71
C SER A 189 -35.12 6.37 26.36
N SER A 190 -35.60 5.28 25.75
CA SER A 190 -36.81 5.19 24.93
C SER A 190 -36.93 6.08 23.69
N SER A 191 -36.53 5.55 22.52
CA SER A 191 -37.37 5.42 21.32
C SER A 191 -36.50 5.27 20.06
N SER A 192 -36.47 4.05 19.52
CA SER A 192 -36.53 3.66 18.09
C SER A 192 -35.98 4.54 16.93
N SER A 193 -35.09 5.51 17.14
CA SER A 193 -34.35 6.16 16.04
C SER A 193 -32.85 6.00 16.26
N SER A 194 -32.21 5.26 15.36
CA SER A 194 -30.76 5.09 15.27
C SER A 194 -30.08 6.43 15.07
N PHE A 195 -29.73 7.13 16.15
CA PHE A 195 -28.74 8.19 16.07
C PHE A 195 -27.41 7.52 15.72
N SER A 196 -27.00 7.68 14.46
CA SER A 196 -25.77 7.10 13.91
C SER A 196 -24.57 7.70 14.61
N ARG A 197 -23.64 6.85 15.04
CA ARG A 197 -22.34 7.29 15.56
C ARG A 197 -21.69 8.24 14.55
N PRO A 198 -20.90 9.23 15.00
CA PRO A 198 -20.32 10.22 14.09
C PRO A 198 -19.40 9.63 13.01
N MET A 199 -18.83 8.46 13.29
CA MET A 199 -18.16 7.61 12.32
C MET A 199 -18.26 6.15 12.76
N GLU A 200 -18.22 5.24 11.79
CA GLU A 200 -18.00 3.82 12.02
C GLU A 200 -16.49 3.53 12.04
N LEU A 201 -16.03 2.75 13.01
CA LEU A 201 -14.63 2.29 13.04
C LEU A 201 -14.50 1.07 12.13
N PHE A 202 -13.52 1.09 11.24
CA PHE A 202 -13.28 0.08 10.21
C PHE A 202 -14.45 -0.08 9.22
N GLU A 203 -14.95 1.03 8.69
CA GLU A 203 -16.09 1.09 7.78
C GLU A 203 -15.99 0.06 6.64
N GLY A 204 -17.08 -0.66 6.38
CA GLY A 204 -17.14 -1.69 5.33
C GLY A 204 -16.66 -3.09 5.76
N ASN A 205 -16.02 -3.23 6.93
CA ASN A 205 -15.73 -4.55 7.48
C ASN A 205 -16.95 -5.12 8.21
N SER A 206 -17.33 -6.36 7.86
CA SER A 206 -18.34 -7.10 8.62
C SER A 206 -17.70 -7.89 9.76
N PHE A 207 -17.58 -7.28 10.94
CA PHE A 207 -17.09 -7.96 12.15
C PHE A 207 -18.13 -8.92 12.71
N ASN A 208 -17.77 -10.19 12.83
CA ASN A 208 -18.66 -11.24 13.31
C ASN A 208 -17.87 -12.36 13.99
N LEU A 209 -18.58 -13.32 14.59
CA LEU A 209 -17.94 -14.44 15.27
C LEU A 209 -17.07 -15.32 14.34
N GLN A 210 -17.31 -15.32 13.02
CA GLN A 210 -16.57 -16.16 12.08
C GLN A 210 -15.17 -15.62 11.80
N ASN A 211 -15.00 -14.29 11.63
CA ASN A 211 -13.66 -13.70 11.54
C ASN A 211 -13.01 -13.46 12.91
N GLY A 212 -13.75 -13.66 14.00
CA GLY A 212 -13.25 -13.57 15.36
C GLY A 212 -12.91 -12.14 15.81
N ILE A 213 -13.38 -11.12 15.08
CA ILE A 213 -13.18 -9.71 15.42
C ILE A 213 -14.46 -9.16 16.05
N LEU A 214 -14.30 -8.50 17.19
CA LEU A 214 -15.37 -7.83 17.91
C LEU A 214 -15.60 -6.41 17.37
N PRO A 215 -16.86 -5.94 17.25
CA PRO A 215 -17.12 -4.55 16.91
C PRO A 215 -16.53 -3.58 17.94
N MET A 216 -16.05 -2.44 17.46
CA MET A 216 -15.39 -1.43 18.27
C MET A 216 -16.14 -0.09 18.27
N THR A 217 -15.97 0.67 19.34
CA THR A 217 -16.50 2.03 19.49
C THR A 217 -15.40 2.98 19.97
N ALA A 218 -15.66 4.28 20.03
CA ALA A 218 -14.78 5.23 20.69
C ALA A 218 -15.49 6.01 21.80
N SER A 219 -14.76 6.34 22.87
CA SER A 219 -15.24 7.15 24.00
C SER A 219 -15.41 8.63 23.62
N ALA A 220 -14.63 9.09 22.65
CA ALA A 220 -14.66 10.43 22.12
C ALA A 220 -14.42 10.41 20.61
N TYR A 221 -15.09 11.31 19.90
CA TYR A 221 -14.94 11.53 18.47
C TYR A 221 -14.64 13.01 18.24
N ASP A 222 -13.72 13.29 17.31
CA ASP A 222 -13.39 14.65 16.86
C ASP A 222 -12.92 14.61 15.40
N CYS A 223 -12.62 15.75 14.82
CA CYS A 223 -12.01 15.78 13.50
C CYS A 223 -10.90 16.83 13.38
N ILE A 224 -9.93 16.53 12.52
CA ILE A 224 -8.74 17.34 12.27
C ILE A 224 -8.56 17.58 10.77
N THR A 225 -7.91 18.68 10.43
CA THR A 225 -7.72 19.18 9.06
C THR A 225 -6.37 19.88 8.95
N GLY A 226 -6.02 20.30 7.73
CA GLY A 226 -4.79 21.04 7.43
C GLY A 226 -3.72 20.17 6.78
N ASP A 227 -2.46 20.43 7.09
CA ASP A 227 -1.34 19.68 6.53
C ASP A 227 -1.09 18.37 7.29
N LEU A 228 -1.80 17.32 6.85
CA LEU A 228 -1.74 15.99 7.42
C LEU A 228 -0.49 15.21 6.95
N GLU A 229 0.67 15.84 6.92
CA GLU A 229 1.95 15.17 6.76
C GLU A 229 2.43 14.59 8.12
N PRO A 230 3.06 13.40 8.19
CA PRO A 230 3.59 12.84 9.43
C PRO A 230 4.34 13.82 10.32
N ILE A 231 5.21 14.68 9.75
CA ILE A 231 6.02 15.64 10.53
C ILE A 231 5.20 16.74 11.21
N HIS A 232 4.01 17.08 10.68
CA HIS A 232 3.11 18.08 11.23
C HIS A 232 2.01 17.43 12.08
N LEU A 233 1.58 16.23 11.71
CA LEU A 233 0.58 15.43 12.43
C LEU A 233 1.10 14.92 13.77
N ALA A 234 2.32 14.36 13.81
CA ALA A 234 2.88 13.81 15.05
C ALA A 234 2.97 14.84 16.20
N PRO A 235 3.54 16.05 16.04
CA PRO A 235 3.60 17.03 17.13
C PRO A 235 2.21 17.48 17.59
N PHE A 236 1.24 17.62 16.67
CA PHE A 236 -0.16 17.91 17.02
C PHE A 236 -0.77 16.80 17.88
N LEU A 237 -0.60 15.52 17.49
CA LEU A 237 -1.11 14.38 18.24
C LEU A 237 -0.47 14.26 19.63
N ILE A 238 0.84 14.51 19.76
CA ILE A 238 1.52 14.51 21.06
C ILE A 238 0.92 15.60 21.96
N GLN A 239 0.78 16.82 21.45
CA GLN A 239 0.21 17.93 22.21
C GLN A 239 -1.24 17.66 22.61
N LEU A 240 -2.04 17.07 21.71
CA LEU A 240 -3.42 16.65 21.98
C LEU A 240 -3.51 15.67 23.15
N ILE A 241 -2.64 14.66 23.15
CA ILE A 241 -2.61 13.61 24.19
C ILE A 241 -2.18 14.19 25.53
N GLN A 242 -1.15 15.05 25.54
CA GLN A 242 -0.66 15.69 26.76
C GLN A 242 -1.68 16.64 27.39
N ASN A 243 -2.41 17.37 26.55
CA ASN A 243 -3.41 18.34 27.01
C ASN A 243 -4.77 17.70 27.33
N SER A 244 -4.95 16.42 27.03
CA SER A 244 -6.20 15.72 27.30
C SER A 244 -6.44 15.57 28.80
N LYS A 245 -7.66 15.90 29.24
CA LYS A 245 -8.09 15.71 30.64
C LYS A 245 -8.22 14.24 31.02
N LYS A 246 -8.51 13.37 30.04
CA LYS A 246 -8.59 11.92 30.20
C LYS A 246 -7.37 11.28 29.52
N PRO A 247 -6.72 10.27 30.13
CA PRO A 247 -5.63 9.55 29.47
C PRO A 247 -6.09 8.99 28.10
N ILE A 248 -5.32 9.25 27.05
CA ILE A 248 -5.56 8.69 25.70
C ILE A 248 -4.51 7.62 25.44
N THR A 249 -4.85 6.37 25.68
CA THR A 249 -3.97 5.20 25.44
C THR A 249 -4.24 4.53 24.10
N THR A 250 -5.43 4.73 23.53
CA THR A 250 -5.84 4.18 22.24
C THR A 250 -6.36 5.31 21.34
N LEU A 251 -5.76 5.48 20.17
CA LEU A 251 -6.08 6.55 19.21
C LEU A 251 -6.44 5.94 17.86
N TYR A 252 -7.58 6.31 17.28
CA TYR A 252 -8.02 5.86 15.96
C TYR A 252 -8.00 7.01 14.96
N LEU A 253 -7.39 6.81 13.79
CA LEU A 253 -7.34 7.77 12.67
C LEU A 253 -8.21 7.28 11.50
N GLY A 254 -9.40 7.88 11.35
CA GLY A 254 -10.31 7.60 10.23
C GLY A 254 -9.91 8.36 8.96
N SER A 255 -10.09 7.74 7.79
CA SER A 255 -9.72 8.32 6.49
C SER A 255 -8.23 8.67 6.36
N ALA A 256 -7.37 7.74 6.78
CA ALA A 256 -5.93 7.88 6.77
C ALA A 256 -5.31 8.12 5.37
N GLN A 257 -6.03 7.89 4.26
CA GLN A 257 -5.59 8.33 2.92
C GLN A 257 -5.42 9.86 2.80
N SER A 258 -6.01 10.62 3.73
CA SER A 258 -5.85 12.06 3.82
C SER A 258 -4.48 12.46 4.38
N ILE A 259 -3.79 11.56 5.08
CA ILE A 259 -2.37 11.75 5.44
C ILE A 259 -1.58 11.73 4.14
N ILE A 260 -0.68 12.69 3.91
CA ILE A 260 0.19 12.73 2.72
C ILE A 260 1.64 12.42 3.12
N HIS A 261 2.47 11.94 2.18
CA HIS A 261 3.89 11.68 2.45
C HIS A 261 4.68 12.96 2.75
N GLY A 262 4.45 14.01 1.96
CA GLY A 262 5.14 15.30 2.09
C GLY A 262 6.66 15.19 2.00
N HIS A 263 7.39 15.66 3.00
CA HIS A 263 8.85 15.62 3.06
C HIS A 263 9.40 14.19 3.13
N TRP A 264 8.65 13.25 3.66
CA TRP A 264 9.04 11.83 3.76
C TRP A 264 8.40 11.00 2.66
N SER A 265 8.49 11.50 1.42
CA SER A 265 8.05 10.87 0.18
C SER A 265 9.13 9.97 -0.42
N GLU A 266 8.85 9.40 -1.59
CA GLU A 266 9.73 8.51 -2.37
C GLU A 266 11.13 9.11 -2.65
N TRP A 267 11.31 10.42 -2.46
CA TRP A 267 12.59 11.14 -2.51
C TRP A 267 13.41 11.07 -1.21
N SER A 268 12.95 10.35 -0.19
CA SER A 268 13.52 10.37 1.15
C SER A 268 13.90 8.98 1.64
N GLN A 269 14.92 8.90 2.52
CA GLN A 269 15.34 7.64 3.14
C GLN A 269 14.22 7.04 4.00
N GLU A 270 13.40 7.90 4.61
CA GLU A 270 12.32 7.56 5.52
C GLU A 270 11.23 6.76 4.81
N TYR A 271 10.84 7.15 3.60
CA TYR A 271 9.92 6.38 2.77
C TYR A 271 10.47 4.97 2.49
N TRP A 272 11.73 4.89 2.04
CA TRP A 272 12.36 3.64 1.62
C TRP A 272 12.62 2.69 2.78
N THR A 273 12.91 3.19 3.98
CA THR A 273 12.96 2.38 5.20
C THR A 273 11.64 1.65 5.41
N VAL A 274 10.51 2.37 5.39
CA VAL A 274 9.20 1.73 5.60
C VAL A 274 8.87 0.80 4.45
N ARG A 275 9.05 1.24 3.20
CA ARG A 275 8.71 0.42 2.03
C ARG A 275 9.49 -0.88 1.98
N ARG A 276 10.77 -0.88 2.36
CA ARG A 276 11.61 -2.09 2.48
C ARG A 276 11.15 -3.03 3.59
N SER A 277 10.57 -2.50 4.68
CA SER A 277 10.01 -3.34 5.75
C SER A 277 8.76 -4.11 5.33
N ILE A 278 8.06 -3.68 4.27
CA ILE A 278 6.85 -4.35 3.74
C ILE A 278 7.26 -5.51 2.83
N THR A 279 7.65 -6.63 3.43
CA THR A 279 8.00 -7.86 2.71
C THR A 279 6.79 -8.79 2.61
N ILE A 280 6.68 -9.48 1.47
CA ILE A 280 5.59 -10.41 1.19
C ILE A 280 5.73 -11.66 2.08
N ALA A 281 4.60 -12.15 2.60
CA ALA A 281 4.55 -13.38 3.38
C ALA A 281 5.15 -14.57 2.62
N ASN A 282 5.97 -15.38 3.31
CA ASN A 282 6.75 -16.45 2.67
C ASN A 282 5.91 -17.39 1.81
N HIS A 283 4.76 -17.84 2.32
CA HIS A 283 3.89 -18.76 1.59
C HIS A 283 3.38 -18.23 0.24
N LEU A 284 3.22 -16.90 0.08
CA LEU A 284 2.85 -16.29 -1.20
C LEU A 284 4.05 -16.19 -2.16
N ARG A 285 5.25 -15.94 -1.62
CA ARG A 285 6.50 -15.97 -2.41
C ARG A 285 6.77 -17.38 -2.93
N ASP A 286 6.63 -18.39 -2.07
CA ASP A 286 6.81 -19.80 -2.43
C ASP A 286 5.90 -20.22 -3.59
N ILE A 287 4.63 -19.77 -3.59
CA ILE A 287 3.69 -20.02 -4.70
C ILE A 287 4.16 -19.34 -5.98
N GLY A 288 4.56 -18.08 -5.90
CA GLY A 288 5.05 -17.32 -7.06
C GLY A 288 6.36 -17.89 -7.62
N ASP A 289 7.28 -18.33 -6.76
CA ASP A 289 8.55 -18.95 -7.15
C ASP A 289 8.33 -20.32 -7.80
N ASN A 290 7.43 -21.13 -7.25
CA ASN A 290 7.03 -22.39 -7.88
C ASN A 290 6.41 -22.16 -9.28
N TYR A 291 5.58 -21.12 -9.43
CA TYR A 291 5.01 -20.77 -10.74
C TYR A 291 6.11 -20.34 -11.73
N ARG A 292 7.04 -19.48 -11.30
CA ARG A 292 8.19 -19.02 -12.09
C ARG A 292 9.05 -20.19 -12.58
N GLU A 293 9.36 -21.13 -11.68
CA GLU A 293 10.17 -22.30 -12.01
C GLU A 293 9.44 -23.23 -13.00
N THR A 294 8.15 -23.48 -12.76
CA THR A 294 7.35 -24.43 -13.54
C THR A 294 7.04 -23.94 -14.95
N TYR A 295 6.70 -22.66 -15.12
CA TYR A 295 6.10 -22.14 -16.35
C TYR A 295 6.95 -21.10 -17.08
N LEU A 296 7.87 -20.41 -16.38
CA LEU A 296 8.58 -19.25 -16.92
C LEU A 296 10.10 -19.46 -17.01
N HIS A 297 10.58 -20.67 -16.73
CA HIS A 297 12.01 -21.02 -16.70
C HIS A 297 12.84 -20.03 -15.85
N SER A 298 12.28 -19.62 -14.71
CA SER A 298 12.78 -18.52 -13.88
C SER A 298 13.05 -19.02 -12.46
N ASN A 299 14.23 -18.69 -11.90
CA ASN A 299 14.60 -18.94 -10.51
C ASN A 299 15.61 -17.91 -10.02
N ASP A 300 15.69 -17.70 -8.71
CA ASP A 300 16.46 -16.60 -8.14
C ASP A 300 17.96 -16.61 -8.45
N ILE A 301 18.55 -17.80 -8.64
CA ILE A 301 19.97 -17.94 -8.92
C ILE A 301 20.28 -17.49 -10.35
N SER A 302 19.57 -18.03 -11.35
CA SER A 302 19.75 -17.62 -12.75
C SER A 302 19.36 -16.17 -13.00
N ASP A 303 18.34 -15.71 -12.28
CA ASP A 303 17.73 -14.40 -12.46
C ASP A 303 18.46 -13.31 -11.66
N ARG A 304 19.46 -13.69 -10.84
CA ARG A 304 20.18 -12.80 -9.94
C ARG A 304 19.26 -12.06 -8.96
N THR A 305 18.18 -12.69 -8.55
CA THR A 305 17.19 -12.21 -7.59
C THR A 305 17.24 -13.03 -6.29
N VAL A 306 18.42 -13.47 -5.85
CA VAL A 306 18.54 -14.13 -4.54
C VAL A 306 18.29 -13.10 -3.45
N SER A 307 17.30 -13.35 -2.59
CA SER A 307 16.98 -12.49 -1.45
C SER A 307 18.17 -12.41 -0.46
N PRO A 308 18.43 -11.26 0.20
CA PRO A 308 19.48 -11.16 1.21
C PRO A 308 19.27 -12.16 2.36
N SER A 309 20.34 -12.58 3.04
CA SER A 309 20.24 -13.45 4.22
C SER A 309 19.72 -12.72 5.45
N ILE A 310 19.08 -13.49 6.35
CA ILE A 310 18.67 -12.99 7.67
C ILE A 310 19.88 -12.41 8.42
N VAL A 311 19.62 -11.47 9.30
CA VAL A 311 20.58 -10.97 10.27
C VAL A 311 20.37 -11.79 11.55
N GLU A 312 21.27 -12.74 11.81
CA GLU A 312 21.10 -13.78 12.85
C GLU A 312 20.67 -13.25 14.22
N HIS A 313 21.24 -12.12 14.67
CA HIS A 313 20.94 -11.54 15.98
C HIS A 313 19.60 -10.76 16.03
N LEU A 314 18.99 -10.44 14.89
CA LEU A 314 17.68 -9.79 14.79
C LEU A 314 16.54 -10.78 14.51
N GLY A 315 16.88 -11.99 14.05
CA GLY A 315 15.91 -13.07 13.83
C GLY A 315 15.19 -13.00 12.47
N PRO A 316 14.06 -13.71 12.33
CA PRO A 316 13.28 -13.77 11.09
C PRO A 316 12.81 -12.40 10.59
N GLY A 317 12.60 -12.26 9.28
CA GLY A 317 12.15 -11.02 8.65
C GLY A 317 13.23 -9.94 8.52
N SER A 318 14.43 -10.13 9.05
CA SER A 318 15.50 -9.12 9.05
C SER A 318 16.27 -8.96 7.73
N ASN A 319 15.95 -9.75 6.71
CA ASN A 319 16.62 -9.75 5.41
C ASN A 319 16.60 -8.35 4.75
N TRP A 320 15.49 -7.63 4.91
CA TRP A 320 15.30 -6.31 4.28
C TRP A 320 16.27 -5.25 4.80
N LEU A 321 16.88 -5.43 5.98
CA LEU A 321 17.85 -4.49 6.54
C LEU A 321 19.17 -4.47 5.77
N ARG A 322 19.46 -5.48 4.94
CA ARG A 322 20.66 -5.52 4.11
C ARG A 322 20.61 -4.44 3.03
N SER A 323 21.74 -3.75 2.82
CA SER A 323 21.82 -2.62 1.88
C SER A 323 21.65 -2.98 0.40
N GLN A 324 21.74 -4.26 0.05
CA GLN A 324 21.62 -4.73 -1.33
C GLN A 324 21.28 -6.22 -1.39
N TRP A 325 20.68 -6.63 -2.50
CA TRP A 325 20.52 -8.04 -2.85
C TRP A 325 21.89 -8.60 -3.30
N PRO A 326 22.30 -9.80 -2.84
CA PRO A 326 23.63 -10.37 -3.07
C PRO A 326 24.12 -10.40 -4.52
N LEU A 327 23.21 -10.58 -5.49
CA LEU A 327 23.55 -10.72 -6.92
C LEU A 327 23.16 -9.48 -7.75
N SER A 328 22.84 -8.37 -7.09
CA SER A 328 22.44 -7.11 -7.76
C SER A 328 23.58 -6.55 -8.64
N PRO A 329 23.31 -5.98 -9.83
CA PRO A 329 21.99 -5.70 -10.40
C PRO A 329 21.23 -6.98 -10.76
N ALA A 330 19.95 -7.00 -10.42
CA ALA A 330 19.07 -8.12 -10.72
C ALA A 330 18.88 -8.22 -12.24
N LEU A 331 18.84 -9.45 -12.75
CA LEU A 331 18.73 -9.74 -14.18
C LEU A 331 17.27 -10.05 -14.54
N GLY A 332 16.58 -10.88 -13.74
CA GLY A 332 15.22 -11.34 -13.98
C GLY A 332 15.14 -12.57 -14.89
N GLY A 333 14.06 -13.33 -14.74
CA GLY A 333 13.79 -14.53 -15.53
C GLY A 333 13.54 -14.23 -17.01
N PRO A 334 13.68 -15.20 -17.91
CA PRO A 334 13.67 -15.02 -19.36
C PRO A 334 12.25 -14.81 -19.93
N TYR A 335 11.51 -13.84 -19.39
CA TYR A 335 10.17 -13.46 -19.81
C TYR A 335 9.96 -11.95 -19.63
N VAL A 336 8.98 -11.41 -20.36
CA VAL A 336 8.49 -10.03 -20.16
C VAL A 336 7.20 -10.09 -19.35
N ALA A 337 7.13 -9.35 -18.25
CA ALA A 337 5.89 -9.20 -17.49
C ALA A 337 5.13 -7.94 -17.92
N VAL A 338 3.82 -8.09 -18.12
CA VAL A 338 2.91 -7.00 -18.43
C VAL A 338 1.84 -6.94 -17.37
N HIS A 339 1.71 -5.80 -16.70
CA HIS A 339 0.53 -5.49 -15.91
C HIS A 339 -0.42 -4.62 -16.73
N TRP A 340 -1.52 -5.23 -17.17
CA TRP A 340 -2.56 -4.59 -17.99
C TRP A 340 -3.81 -4.34 -17.15
N ARG A 341 -3.93 -3.13 -16.58
CA ARG A 341 -5.07 -2.75 -15.74
C ARG A 341 -6.29 -2.43 -16.60
N ARG A 342 -7.37 -3.17 -16.49
CA ARG A 342 -8.66 -2.95 -17.14
C ARG A 342 -9.73 -2.66 -16.09
N GLY A 343 -10.67 -3.57 -15.80
CA GLY A 343 -11.72 -3.35 -14.79
C GLY A 343 -12.37 -1.96 -14.86
N ASP A 344 -12.39 -1.26 -13.73
CA ASP A 344 -12.89 0.11 -13.57
C ASP A 344 -11.96 1.22 -14.15
N PHE A 345 -10.79 0.90 -14.70
CA PHE A 345 -10.00 1.87 -15.49
C PHE A 345 -10.66 2.17 -16.85
N VAL A 346 -11.68 1.39 -17.21
CA VAL A 346 -12.50 1.57 -18.41
C VAL A 346 -13.88 2.06 -17.97
N THR A 347 -14.18 3.34 -18.17
CA THR A 347 -15.50 3.90 -17.89
C THR A 347 -16.26 4.10 -19.18
N THR A 348 -17.46 3.51 -19.26
CA THR A 348 -18.39 3.70 -20.37
C THR A 348 -19.52 4.60 -19.92
N SER A 349 -19.57 5.81 -20.45
CA SER A 349 -20.70 6.72 -20.25
C SER A 349 -21.59 6.68 -21.49
N THR A 350 -22.88 6.38 -21.27
CA THR A 350 -23.89 6.44 -22.32
C THR A 350 -24.68 7.72 -22.15
N SER A 351 -24.47 8.69 -23.02
CA SER A 351 -25.27 9.90 -23.07
C SER A 351 -26.38 9.73 -24.11
N ALA A 352 -27.63 9.66 -23.66
CA ALA A 352 -28.79 9.70 -24.53
C ALA A 352 -29.30 11.14 -24.61
N THR A 353 -29.11 11.81 -25.74
CA THR A 353 -29.94 12.96 -26.13
C THR A 353 -31.06 12.46 -27.04
N THR A 354 -32.18 13.17 -27.09
CA THR A 354 -33.52 12.72 -27.56
C THR A 354 -33.63 12.10 -28.97
N THR A 355 -32.55 11.96 -29.73
CA THR A 355 -32.50 11.27 -31.04
C THR A 355 -31.19 10.50 -31.31
N THR A 356 -30.23 10.49 -30.39
CA THR A 356 -28.92 9.84 -30.59
C THR A 356 -28.35 9.37 -29.26
N THR A 357 -28.02 8.07 -29.18
CA THR A 357 -27.29 7.49 -28.04
C THR A 357 -25.81 7.50 -28.37
N THR A 358 -25.04 8.34 -27.67
CA THR A 358 -23.58 8.41 -27.83
C THR A 358 -22.94 7.66 -26.66
N VAL A 359 -22.23 6.57 -26.94
CA VAL A 359 -21.42 5.86 -25.95
C VAL A 359 -20.00 6.39 -26.02
N THR A 360 -19.59 7.14 -25.01
CA THR A 360 -18.20 7.58 -24.85
C THR A 360 -17.49 6.65 -23.88
N THR A 361 -16.41 6.02 -24.34
CA THR A 361 -15.55 5.21 -23.47
C THR A 361 -14.32 6.04 -23.13
N THR A 362 -14.17 6.44 -21.88
CA THR A 362 -12.93 7.02 -21.37
C THR A 362 -12.12 5.91 -20.73
N SER A 363 -10.95 5.61 -21.29
CA SER A 363 -10.10 4.52 -20.80
C SER A 363 -8.74 5.08 -20.39
N ARG A 364 -8.33 4.80 -19.15
CA ARG A 364 -6.97 5.07 -18.66
C ARG A 364 -5.98 3.95 -19.03
N SER A 365 -6.45 2.98 -19.80
CA SER A 365 -5.71 1.79 -20.23
C SER A 365 -6.01 1.47 -21.70
N PRO A 366 -5.05 0.97 -22.49
CA PRO A 366 -5.32 0.58 -23.87
C PRO A 366 -6.32 -0.59 -23.94
N ASN A 367 -7.10 -0.66 -25.02
CA ASN A 367 -7.88 -1.86 -25.35
C ASN A 367 -6.95 -3.00 -25.80
N SER A 368 -7.47 -4.22 -25.98
CA SER A 368 -6.66 -5.39 -26.35
C SER A 368 -5.84 -5.21 -27.64
N VAL A 369 -6.39 -4.54 -28.66
CA VAL A 369 -5.69 -4.28 -29.93
C VAL A 369 -4.50 -3.36 -29.74
N LEU A 370 -4.72 -2.23 -29.06
CA LEU A 370 -3.65 -1.26 -28.80
C LEU A 370 -2.62 -1.81 -27.81
N ALA A 371 -3.06 -2.55 -26.79
CA ALA A 371 -2.18 -3.25 -25.86
C ALA A 371 -1.28 -4.25 -26.59
N ALA A 372 -1.85 -5.08 -27.48
CA ALA A 372 -1.08 -6.02 -28.27
C ALA A 372 -0.02 -5.32 -29.14
N GLN A 373 -0.41 -4.24 -29.84
CA GLN A 373 0.52 -3.44 -30.65
C GLN A 373 1.67 -2.88 -29.80
N GLN A 374 1.35 -2.33 -28.63
CA GLN A 374 2.33 -1.78 -27.70
C GLN A 374 3.29 -2.86 -27.16
N ILE A 375 2.76 -4.01 -26.74
CA ILE A 375 3.56 -5.14 -26.23
C ILE A 375 4.48 -5.68 -27.32
N LEU A 376 3.97 -5.95 -28.52
CA LEU A 376 4.77 -6.46 -29.64
C LEU A 376 5.91 -5.50 -30.02
N ASN A 377 5.64 -4.19 -30.02
CA ASN A 377 6.67 -3.18 -30.26
C ASN A 377 7.75 -3.18 -29.18
N ALA A 378 7.37 -3.25 -27.90
CA ALA A 378 8.32 -3.31 -26.80
C ALA A 378 9.16 -4.58 -26.82
N VAL A 379 8.55 -5.76 -26.99
CA VAL A 379 9.24 -7.05 -27.09
C VAL A 379 10.23 -7.05 -28.25
N LYS A 380 9.86 -6.47 -29.40
CA LYS A 380 10.78 -6.30 -30.53
C LYS A 380 12.01 -5.47 -30.16
N ILE A 381 11.83 -4.38 -29.41
CA ILE A 381 12.93 -3.50 -28.98
C ILE A 381 13.78 -4.21 -27.92
N PHE A 382 13.18 -4.81 -26.90
CA PHE A 382 13.89 -5.53 -25.84
C PHE A 382 14.79 -6.64 -26.39
N ASN A 383 14.28 -7.42 -27.34
CA ASN A 383 15.04 -8.49 -27.99
C ASN A 383 16.23 -8.01 -28.85
N GLN A 384 16.39 -6.71 -29.10
CA GLN A 384 17.61 -6.16 -29.71
C GLN A 384 18.80 -6.17 -28.75
N TYR A 385 18.55 -6.26 -27.44
CA TYR A 385 19.55 -6.19 -26.38
C TYR A 385 19.77 -7.51 -25.64
N GLU A 386 19.08 -8.58 -26.04
CA GLU A 386 19.18 -9.91 -25.41
C GLU A 386 19.94 -10.87 -26.32
N ASP A 387 20.81 -11.69 -25.71
CA ASP A 387 21.55 -12.74 -26.44
C ASP A 387 20.62 -13.85 -26.96
N HIS A 388 19.50 -14.05 -26.28
CA HIS A 388 18.48 -15.05 -26.60
C HIS A 388 17.13 -14.36 -26.73
N TYR A 389 16.39 -14.72 -27.77
CA TYR A 389 15.08 -14.15 -28.01
C TYR A 389 14.09 -14.56 -26.91
N ILE A 390 13.48 -13.58 -26.25
CA ILE A 390 12.42 -13.74 -25.27
C ILE A 390 11.08 -13.74 -26.02
N ASP A 391 10.46 -14.91 -26.09
CA ASP A 391 9.14 -15.16 -26.69
C ASP A 391 8.03 -15.34 -25.64
N THR A 392 8.38 -15.29 -24.36
CA THR A 392 7.51 -15.60 -23.23
C THR A 392 7.02 -14.32 -22.54
N ILE A 393 5.69 -14.20 -22.39
CA ILE A 393 5.01 -13.09 -21.71
C ILE A 393 4.25 -13.63 -20.50
N TYR A 394 4.44 -12.99 -19.35
CA TYR A 394 3.54 -13.13 -18.20
C TYR A 394 2.59 -11.94 -18.13
N LEU A 395 1.28 -12.20 -18.04
CA LEU A 395 0.25 -11.18 -18.01
C LEU A 395 -0.45 -11.15 -16.64
N ALA A 396 -0.31 -10.04 -15.91
CA ALA A 396 -1.11 -9.72 -14.73
C ALA A 396 -2.24 -8.76 -15.15
N THR A 397 -3.49 -9.14 -14.95
CA THR A 397 -4.64 -8.34 -15.39
C THR A 397 -5.90 -8.65 -14.61
N ASP A 398 -6.75 -7.65 -14.44
CA ASP A 398 -8.12 -7.73 -13.94
C ASP A 398 -9.16 -7.63 -15.08
N ALA A 399 -8.73 -7.87 -16.32
CA ALA A 399 -9.59 -7.92 -17.49
C ALA A 399 -10.54 -9.14 -17.41
N ASP A 400 -11.70 -9.02 -18.04
CA ASP A 400 -12.59 -10.19 -18.15
C ASP A 400 -11.98 -11.26 -19.08
N LYS A 401 -12.49 -12.50 -18.97
CA LYS A 401 -11.99 -13.63 -19.76
C LYS A 401 -12.02 -13.37 -21.27
N LYS A 402 -13.02 -12.63 -21.77
CA LYS A 402 -13.14 -12.34 -23.21
C LYS A 402 -12.06 -11.37 -23.67
N GLU A 403 -11.79 -10.32 -22.89
CA GLU A 403 -10.70 -9.38 -23.15
C GLU A 403 -9.32 -10.07 -23.06
N LEU A 404 -9.13 -10.92 -22.05
CA LEU A 404 -7.90 -11.69 -21.85
C LEU A 404 -7.62 -12.62 -23.04
N GLU A 405 -8.59 -13.44 -23.45
CA GLU A 405 -8.42 -14.35 -24.59
C GLU A 405 -8.23 -13.59 -25.91
N ASN A 406 -8.89 -12.44 -26.08
CA ASN A 406 -8.65 -11.57 -27.23
C ASN A 406 -7.20 -11.05 -27.26
N LEU A 407 -6.68 -10.55 -26.14
CA LEU A 407 -5.28 -10.11 -26.06
C LEU A 407 -4.31 -11.26 -26.32
N LYS A 408 -4.52 -12.45 -25.72
CA LYS A 408 -3.71 -13.65 -25.97
C LYS A 408 -3.66 -13.99 -27.47
N SER A 409 -4.81 -13.95 -28.15
CA SER A 409 -4.88 -14.24 -29.60
C SER A 409 -4.10 -13.25 -30.46
N LEU A 410 -4.09 -11.97 -30.08
CA LEU A 410 -3.40 -10.89 -30.79
C LEU A 410 -1.89 -10.91 -30.60
N LEU A 411 -1.38 -11.60 -29.57
CA LEU A 411 0.04 -11.71 -29.26
C LEU A 411 0.70 -12.95 -29.88
N TYR A 412 -0.05 -13.81 -30.58
CA TYR A 412 0.52 -14.95 -31.31
C TYR A 412 1.61 -14.48 -32.31
N PRO A 413 2.79 -15.13 -32.37
CA PRO A 413 3.13 -16.45 -31.82
C PRO A 413 3.82 -16.46 -30.43
N LEU A 414 3.79 -15.37 -29.65
CA LEU A 414 4.37 -15.35 -28.30
C LEU A 414 3.65 -16.32 -27.35
N GLN A 415 4.39 -16.88 -26.40
CA GLN A 415 3.84 -17.75 -25.35
C GLN A 415 3.29 -16.89 -24.21
N ILE A 416 1.99 -16.98 -23.92
CA ILE A 416 1.34 -16.13 -22.92
C ILE A 416 0.94 -16.94 -21.70
N PHE A 417 1.45 -16.55 -20.53
CA PHE A 417 1.14 -17.10 -19.23
C PHE A 417 0.34 -16.10 -18.39
N HIS A 418 -0.54 -16.62 -17.55
CA HIS A 418 -1.36 -15.86 -16.60
C HIS A 418 -1.59 -16.77 -15.39
N PHE A 419 -1.45 -16.23 -14.19
CA PHE A 419 -1.68 -17.00 -12.97
C PHE A 419 -3.18 -17.15 -12.73
N GLU A 420 -3.68 -18.39 -12.83
CA GLU A 420 -5.08 -18.72 -12.55
C GLU A 420 -5.14 -19.69 -11.36
N PRO A 421 -5.51 -19.24 -10.15
CA PRO A 421 -5.65 -20.11 -8.98
C PRO A 421 -6.81 -21.10 -9.15
N THR A 422 -6.60 -22.33 -8.67
CA THR A 422 -7.71 -23.28 -8.43
C THR A 422 -8.64 -22.75 -7.35
N GLU A 423 -9.85 -23.30 -7.26
CA GLU A 423 -10.82 -22.91 -6.23
C GLU A 423 -10.24 -23.05 -4.82
N PHE A 424 -9.53 -24.14 -4.54
CA PHE A 424 -8.90 -24.39 -3.25
C PHE A 424 -7.82 -23.35 -2.92
N GLU A 425 -6.97 -23.04 -3.89
CA GLU A 425 -5.93 -22.02 -3.73
C GLU A 425 -6.53 -20.63 -3.53
N TRP A 426 -7.56 -20.28 -4.31
CA TRP A 426 -8.27 -19.01 -4.17
C TRP A 426 -8.96 -18.88 -2.82
N ILE A 427 -9.57 -19.94 -2.29
CA ILE A 427 -10.12 -19.96 -0.92
C ILE A 427 -9.00 -19.77 0.12
N SER A 428 -7.82 -20.32 -0.13
CA SER A 428 -6.70 -20.26 0.82
C SER A 428 -6.15 -18.85 0.99
N TYR A 429 -5.92 -18.09 -0.09
CA TYR A 429 -5.23 -16.78 -0.01
C TYR A 429 -5.99 -15.61 -0.62
N GLY A 430 -7.09 -15.89 -1.30
CA GLY A 430 -8.03 -14.87 -1.74
C GLY A 430 -7.51 -13.90 -2.79
N PRO A 431 -8.31 -12.89 -3.12
CA PRO A 431 -7.98 -11.90 -4.14
C PRO A 431 -6.73 -11.09 -3.79
N GLY A 432 -6.52 -10.77 -2.50
CA GLY A 432 -5.30 -10.09 -2.04
C GLY A 432 -4.04 -10.93 -2.23
N GLY A 433 -4.11 -12.23 -1.94
CA GLY A 433 -3.01 -13.17 -2.16
C GLY A 433 -2.70 -13.37 -3.63
N SER A 434 -3.72 -13.57 -4.48
CA SER A 434 -3.57 -13.65 -5.94
C SER A 434 -2.87 -12.40 -6.50
N ALA A 435 -3.33 -11.21 -6.08
CA ALA A 435 -2.74 -9.95 -6.49
C ALA A 435 -1.26 -9.82 -6.09
N ILE A 436 -0.89 -10.31 -4.91
CA ILE A 436 0.51 -10.33 -4.46
C ILE A 436 1.36 -11.31 -5.28
N ILE A 437 0.82 -12.48 -5.60
CA ILE A 437 1.51 -13.48 -6.43
C ILE A 437 1.78 -12.91 -7.83
N ASP A 438 0.78 -12.26 -8.44
CA ASP A 438 0.97 -11.53 -9.70
C ASP A 438 2.08 -10.48 -9.61
N GLN A 439 2.09 -9.68 -8.54
CA GLN A 439 3.13 -8.68 -8.34
C GLN A 439 4.52 -9.30 -8.19
N TRP A 440 4.61 -10.41 -7.45
CA TRP A 440 5.87 -11.12 -7.23
C TRP A 440 6.42 -11.67 -8.55
N ILE A 441 5.58 -12.33 -9.35
CA ILE A 441 5.96 -12.84 -10.67
C ILE A 441 6.33 -11.68 -11.60
N CYS A 442 5.57 -10.59 -11.63
CA CYS A 442 5.91 -9.43 -12.44
C CYS A 442 7.24 -8.78 -12.01
N ALA A 443 7.52 -8.72 -10.72
CA ALA A 443 8.73 -8.11 -10.20
C ALA A 443 10.00 -8.87 -10.60
N HIS A 444 9.91 -10.17 -10.92
CA HIS A 444 11.04 -11.03 -11.27
C HIS A 444 11.32 -11.16 -12.77
N ALA A 445 10.55 -10.49 -13.64
CA ALA A 445 10.73 -10.57 -15.09
C ALA A 445 12.02 -9.89 -15.58
N ARG A 446 12.56 -10.30 -16.73
CA ARG A 446 13.66 -9.59 -17.42
C ARG A 446 13.28 -8.15 -17.67
N TYR A 447 12.10 -7.94 -18.25
CA TYR A 447 11.50 -6.63 -18.51
C TYR A 447 10.10 -6.58 -17.92
N PHE A 448 9.75 -5.43 -17.34
CA PHE A 448 8.41 -5.15 -16.85
C PHE A 448 7.79 -3.98 -17.63
N ILE A 449 6.52 -4.14 -17.99
CA ILE A 449 5.66 -3.12 -18.59
C ILE A 449 4.41 -2.96 -17.69
N GLY A 450 4.27 -1.80 -17.05
CA GLY A 450 3.11 -1.47 -16.22
C GLY A 450 1.96 -0.81 -16.99
N THR A 451 0.92 -0.39 -16.26
CA THR A 451 -0.13 0.52 -16.77
C THR A 451 0.03 1.87 -16.08
N SER A 452 -0.03 2.97 -16.85
CA SER A 452 0.12 4.34 -16.31
C SER A 452 -0.87 4.60 -15.18
N SER A 453 -0.41 5.31 -14.13
CA SER A 453 -1.19 5.70 -12.95
C SER A 453 -1.79 4.56 -12.10
N SER A 454 -1.44 3.30 -12.33
CA SER A 454 -1.92 2.20 -11.50
C SER A 454 -1.05 2.00 -10.25
N THR A 455 -1.67 2.05 -9.07
CA THR A 455 -0.98 1.77 -7.80
C THR A 455 -0.45 0.34 -7.73
N PHE A 456 -1.07 -0.61 -8.44
CA PHE A 456 -0.54 -1.97 -8.58
C PHE A 456 0.81 -1.98 -9.31
N THR A 457 0.92 -1.23 -10.40
CA THR A 457 2.20 -1.02 -11.13
C THR A 457 3.25 -0.37 -10.24
N PHE A 458 2.87 0.64 -9.43
CA PHE A 458 3.83 1.31 -8.54
C PHE A 458 4.46 0.35 -7.53
N ARG A 459 3.67 -0.56 -6.94
CA ARG A 459 4.20 -1.54 -5.98
C ARG A 459 5.17 -2.54 -6.62
N ILE A 460 4.97 -2.91 -7.90
CA ILE A 460 5.91 -3.76 -8.65
C ILE A 460 7.22 -3.00 -8.92
N ILE A 461 7.13 -1.75 -9.36
CA ILE A 461 8.31 -0.91 -9.63
C ILE A 461 9.16 -0.76 -8.38
N GLU A 462 8.54 -0.46 -7.24
CA GLU A 462 9.25 -0.36 -5.96
C GLU A 462 9.95 -1.66 -5.58
N GLU A 463 9.31 -2.81 -5.80
CA GLU A 463 9.90 -4.13 -5.53
C GLU A 463 11.12 -4.38 -6.45
N ARG A 464 11.00 -4.05 -7.74
CA ARG A 464 12.10 -4.10 -8.72
C ARG A 464 13.25 -3.17 -8.34
N SER A 465 12.95 -1.95 -7.88
CA SER A 465 13.96 -1.00 -7.40
C SER A 465 14.68 -1.52 -6.14
N ILE A 466 13.97 -2.16 -5.21
CA ILE A 466 14.56 -2.78 -4.01
C ILE A 466 15.50 -3.93 -4.36
N MET A 467 15.12 -4.78 -5.33
CA MET A 467 15.98 -5.85 -5.86
C MET A 467 17.18 -5.32 -6.65
N GLY A 468 17.10 -4.09 -7.13
CA GLY A 468 18.15 -3.43 -7.90
C GLY A 468 18.13 -3.80 -9.39
N PHE A 469 16.93 -3.99 -9.95
CA PHE A 469 16.74 -3.99 -11.41
C PHE A 469 17.10 -2.62 -12.00
N LEU A 470 17.51 -2.62 -13.27
CA LEU A 470 17.79 -1.40 -14.00
C LEU A 470 16.50 -0.66 -14.39
N SER A 471 16.59 0.68 -14.48
CA SER A 471 15.46 1.55 -14.78
C SER A 471 14.86 1.28 -16.17
N ASN A 472 15.70 0.97 -17.17
CA ASN A 472 15.26 0.60 -18.53
C ASN A 472 14.45 -0.71 -18.59
N THR A 473 14.63 -1.62 -17.62
CA THR A 473 13.84 -2.85 -17.55
C THR A 473 12.64 -2.74 -16.62
N THR A 474 12.44 -1.59 -15.98
CA THR A 474 11.45 -1.41 -14.89
C THR A 474 10.43 -0.32 -15.18
N LEU A 475 10.86 0.81 -15.74
CA LEU A 475 10.05 2.03 -15.87
C LEU A 475 9.38 2.14 -17.24
N ASN A 476 8.78 1.05 -17.70
CA ASN A 476 8.04 0.99 -18.97
C ASN A 476 6.54 0.88 -18.69
N ASN A 477 5.70 1.57 -19.47
CA ASN A 477 4.26 1.52 -19.25
C ASN A 477 3.43 1.62 -20.53
N LEU A 478 2.35 0.84 -20.53
CA LEU A 478 1.25 0.94 -21.46
C LEU A 478 0.59 2.31 -21.34
N CYS A 479 0.26 2.87 -22.51
CA CYS A 479 -0.41 4.15 -22.65
C CYS A 479 -1.86 3.96 -23.12
N PRO A 480 -2.83 4.72 -22.58
CA PRO A 480 -4.24 4.59 -22.98
C PRO A 480 -4.47 4.87 -24.45
N ASN A 481 -3.72 5.85 -24.98
CA ASN A 481 -3.69 6.26 -26.37
C ASN A 481 -2.22 6.42 -26.78
N GLY A 482 -1.94 6.21 -28.07
CA GLY A 482 -0.60 6.41 -28.61
C GLY A 482 0.36 5.23 -28.38
N PRO A 483 1.68 5.44 -28.59
CA PRO A 483 2.68 4.41 -28.44
C PRO A 483 2.94 4.08 -26.97
N ILE A 484 3.55 2.92 -26.73
CA ILE A 484 4.08 2.54 -25.41
C ILE A 484 5.14 3.54 -24.95
N HIS A 485 5.20 3.82 -23.66
CA HIS A 485 6.29 4.60 -23.07
C HIS A 485 7.37 3.65 -22.54
N LEU A 486 8.53 3.63 -23.20
CA LEU A 486 9.72 2.91 -22.74
C LEU A 486 10.66 3.90 -22.07
N TYR A 487 11.33 3.47 -21.00
CA TYR A 487 12.25 4.33 -20.28
C TYR A 487 13.41 4.77 -21.16
N GLN A 488 13.67 6.07 -21.16
CA GLN A 488 14.85 6.69 -21.77
C GLN A 488 15.59 7.52 -20.71
N PRO A 489 16.91 7.31 -20.53
CA PRO A 489 17.66 8.07 -19.54
C PRO A 489 17.63 9.56 -19.88
N TYR A 490 17.47 10.41 -18.86
CA TYR A 490 17.44 11.87 -18.96
C TYR A 490 16.27 12.48 -19.76
N HIS A 491 15.29 11.67 -20.19
CA HIS A 491 14.09 12.17 -20.86
C HIS A 491 12.94 12.31 -19.86
N TYR A 492 12.83 13.49 -19.24
CA TYR A 492 11.64 13.86 -18.49
C TYR A 492 10.64 14.48 -19.47
N TYR A 493 9.70 13.69 -19.98
CA TYR A 493 8.61 14.23 -20.78
C TYR A 493 7.81 15.24 -19.94
N THR A 494 7.93 16.52 -20.29
CA THR A 494 7.15 17.62 -19.71
C THR A 494 5.77 17.77 -20.35
N ASP A 495 5.40 16.85 -21.24
CA ASP A 495 4.26 17.04 -22.11
C ASP A 495 2.95 16.47 -21.53
N SER A 496 1.89 17.26 -21.73
CA SER A 496 0.48 17.07 -21.34
C SER A 496 -0.22 15.82 -21.93
N SER A 497 0.55 14.80 -22.33
CA SER A 497 0.02 13.58 -22.90
C SER A 497 -0.70 12.74 -21.84
N THR A 498 -1.74 12.02 -22.25
CA THR A 498 -2.55 11.14 -21.36
C THR A 498 -1.77 9.94 -20.80
N CYS A 499 -0.47 9.83 -21.09
CA CYS A 499 0.39 8.76 -20.61
C CYS A 499 1.53 9.35 -19.77
N GLN A 500 1.33 9.42 -18.46
CA GLN A 500 2.38 9.85 -17.54
C GLN A 500 3.47 8.77 -17.48
N SER A 501 4.73 9.20 -17.62
CA SER A 501 5.89 8.33 -17.45
C SER A 501 6.01 7.89 -15.99
N LEU A 502 6.55 6.68 -15.79
CA LEU A 502 6.91 6.21 -14.46
C LEU A 502 8.16 6.96 -13.99
N THR A 503 8.12 7.48 -12.77
CA THR A 503 9.24 8.24 -12.19
C THR A 503 10.30 7.29 -11.65
N GLU A 504 11.56 7.59 -11.95
CA GLU A 504 12.71 6.92 -11.34
C GLU A 504 12.96 7.49 -9.95
N TRP A 505 12.84 6.64 -8.93
CA TRP A 505 13.08 6.99 -7.54
C TRP A 505 14.35 6.31 -7.05
N PRO A 506 15.36 7.05 -6.56
CA PRO A 506 16.52 6.42 -5.97
C PRO A 506 16.12 5.74 -4.66
N VAL A 507 16.50 4.47 -4.47
CA VAL A 507 16.37 3.81 -3.16
C VAL A 507 17.40 4.42 -2.22
N ILE A 508 16.95 5.25 -1.28
CA ILE A 508 17.81 5.94 -0.31
C ILE A 508 17.78 5.17 1.02
N TYR A 509 18.95 4.82 1.53
CA TYR A 509 19.07 3.97 2.72
C TYR A 509 19.29 4.81 3.98
N GLU A 510 18.43 4.63 4.96
CA GLU A 510 18.64 5.19 6.29
C GLU A 510 19.66 4.35 7.06
N LYS A 511 20.73 4.99 7.54
CA LYS A 511 21.87 4.29 8.17
C LYS A 511 21.47 3.38 9.33
N GLN A 512 20.49 3.81 10.15
CA GLN A 512 20.06 3.04 11.33
C GLN A 512 19.27 1.77 10.99
N TYR A 513 18.69 1.69 9.79
CA TYR A 513 17.96 0.53 9.27
C TYR A 513 18.69 -0.16 8.11
N THR A 514 20.02 -0.03 8.09
CA THR A 514 20.83 -0.57 7.00
C THR A 514 22.11 -1.23 7.53
N ILE A 515 22.22 -2.53 7.28
CA ILE A 515 23.41 -3.33 7.59
C ILE A 515 24.17 -3.58 6.30
N SER A 516 25.41 -3.09 6.23
CA SER A 516 26.29 -3.35 5.10
C SER A 516 26.58 -4.84 4.96
N SER A 517 26.50 -5.36 3.74
CA SER A 517 27.02 -6.68 3.42
C SER A 517 28.56 -6.66 3.50
N SER A 518 29.17 -7.53 4.31
CA SER A 518 30.62 -7.72 4.34
C SER A 518 31.13 -8.18 2.97
N SER A 519 32.00 -7.37 2.37
CA SER A 519 32.92 -7.67 1.25
C SER A 519 32.40 -8.63 0.17
N SER A 520 31.78 -8.07 -0.87
CA SER A 520 31.99 -8.54 -2.24
C SER A 520 32.72 -7.42 -2.99
N PRO A 521 33.74 -7.70 -3.81
CA PRO A 521 34.43 -6.66 -4.55
C PRO A 521 33.41 -6.00 -5.47
N MET A 522 33.24 -4.66 -5.35
CA MET A 522 32.55 -3.90 -6.38
C MET A 522 33.31 -4.11 -7.68
N THR A 523 32.82 -4.99 -8.55
CA THR A 523 33.17 -4.91 -9.97
C THR A 523 32.64 -3.58 -10.50
N ASN A 524 33.48 -2.89 -11.25
CA ASN A 524 33.20 -1.63 -11.97
C ASN A 524 32.07 -1.74 -13.03
N ASP A 525 31.19 -2.74 -12.95
CA ASP A 525 30.23 -3.08 -14.00
C ASP A 525 29.03 -2.12 -14.07
N LYS A 526 28.72 -1.38 -13.00
CA LYS A 526 27.67 -0.33 -13.07
C LYS A 526 28.06 0.82 -14.01
N LEU A 527 29.35 1.05 -14.26
CA LEU A 527 29.81 2.02 -15.25
C LEU A 527 29.91 1.42 -16.66
N HIS A 528 30.17 0.12 -16.80
CA HIS A 528 30.33 -0.54 -18.10
C HIS A 528 29.00 -0.92 -18.76
N LEU A 529 27.98 -1.38 -18.01
CA LEU A 529 26.68 -1.73 -18.61
C LEU A 529 25.92 -0.49 -19.11
N ASN A 530 26.03 0.64 -18.40
CA ASN A 530 25.47 1.91 -18.85
C ASN A 530 26.22 2.52 -20.04
N LYS A 531 27.45 2.09 -20.32
CA LYS A 531 28.25 2.64 -21.43
C LYS A 531 27.89 2.00 -22.78
N TYR A 532 27.45 0.74 -22.79
CA TYR A 532 27.06 0.05 -24.03
C TYR A 532 25.69 0.45 -24.58
N MET A 533 24.82 1.07 -23.77
CA MET A 533 23.54 1.63 -24.25
C MET A 533 23.53 3.15 -24.41
N LYS A 534 24.59 3.85 -23.98
CA LYS A 534 24.67 5.33 -24.04
C LYS A 534 25.13 5.88 -25.39
N ASP A 535 25.67 5.05 -26.27
CA ASP A 535 26.30 5.51 -27.51
C ASP A 535 25.44 5.28 -28.78
N GLU A 536 24.24 4.67 -28.69
CA GLU A 536 23.38 4.37 -29.87
C GLU A 536 21.84 4.57 -29.69
N LEU A 537 21.39 5.27 -28.65
CA LEU A 537 20.01 5.79 -28.48
C LEU A 537 20.06 7.32 -28.37
#